data_AF-A0AAN8F2M1-F1
#
_entry.id   AF-A0AAN8F2M1-F1
#
_cell.length_a   1.000
_cell.length_b   1.000
_cell.length_c   1.000
_cell.angle_alpha   90.00
_cell.angle_beta   90.00
_cell.angle_gamma   90.00
#
_symmetry.space_group_name_H-M   'P 1'
#
loop_
_entity.id
_entity.type
_entity.pdbx_description
1 polymer ?
#
loop_
_entity_poly.entity_id
_entity_poly.type
_entity_poly.pdbx_seq_one_letter_code
_entity_poly.pdbx_strand_id
1 'polypeptide(L)'
;MRQVVLLVALIQLLQAEFTPHFRRFIHDSFGVSIASSLERTDLGMDASFGGQLNDENKPRKQAVILIHGITNKITRFMPMVRFLHSQGYTNAEVYGTTWGDAGATPVGLVDMKCSYVKQIRSFIIAVRQYTGTQVDVIAYSMGAPIARKAILGGNCMDTREILGELLSYHT
;
A
#
# COMPACT_ATOMS: atom_id res chain seq x y z
N MET A 1 7.72 -15.11 -50.78
CA MET A 1 8.37 -15.74 -49.61
C MET A 1 8.18 -14.85 -48.40
N ARG A 2 7.46 -15.38 -47.39
CA ARG A 2 7.38 -14.97 -45.97
C ARG A 2 7.29 -13.48 -45.63
N GLN A 3 6.07 -13.00 -45.44
CA GLN A 3 5.77 -11.90 -44.51
C GLN A 3 6.09 -12.38 -43.08
N VAL A 4 6.98 -11.67 -42.40
CA VAL A 4 7.27 -11.86 -40.98
C VAL A 4 6.28 -11.01 -40.20
N VAL A 5 5.24 -11.64 -39.67
CA VAL A 5 4.30 -11.01 -38.74
C VAL A 5 4.99 -11.00 -37.36
N LEU A 6 5.44 -9.82 -36.91
CA LEU A 6 5.89 -9.64 -35.53
C LEU A 6 4.67 -9.65 -34.60
N LEU A 7 4.47 -10.77 -33.91
CA LEU A 7 3.52 -10.87 -32.81
C LEU A 7 4.13 -10.15 -31.60
N VAL A 8 3.76 -8.90 -31.36
CA VAL A 8 4.09 -8.20 -30.11
C VAL A 8 3.20 -8.78 -29.01
N ALA A 9 3.71 -9.76 -28.28
CA ALA A 9 3.09 -10.20 -27.04
C ALA A 9 3.21 -9.06 -26.03
N LEU A 10 2.09 -8.35 -25.80
CA LEU A 10 1.98 -7.35 -24.75
C LEU A 10 1.97 -8.07 -23.40
N ILE A 11 3.16 -8.41 -22.90
CA ILE A 11 3.32 -8.87 -21.53
C ILE A 11 2.97 -7.66 -20.66
N GLN A 12 1.72 -7.60 -20.19
CA GLN A 12 1.37 -6.76 -19.06
C GLN A 12 2.10 -7.34 -17.85
N LEU A 13 3.36 -6.93 -17.67
CA LEU A 13 4.01 -7.01 -16.38
C LEU A 13 3.05 -6.31 -15.43
N LEU A 14 2.43 -7.08 -14.52
CA LEU A 14 1.75 -6.55 -13.36
C LEU A 14 2.81 -5.78 -12.58
N GLN A 15 2.95 -4.50 -12.90
CA GLN A 15 3.83 -3.62 -12.16
C GLN A 15 3.21 -3.50 -10.78
N ALA A 16 3.97 -3.90 -9.76
CA ALA A 16 3.63 -3.64 -8.37
C ALA A 16 4.11 -2.23 -8.01
N GLU A 17 3.61 -1.26 -8.80
CA GLU A 17 3.65 0.18 -8.54
C GLU A 17 2.20 0.67 -8.34
N PHE A 18 2.02 1.81 -7.68
CA PHE A 18 0.72 2.49 -7.71
C PHE A 18 0.32 2.80 -9.15
N THR A 19 -0.97 2.75 -9.45
CA THR A 19 -1.42 3.24 -10.75
C THR A 19 -1.14 4.74 -10.86
N PRO A 20 -0.87 5.27 -12.06
CA PRO A 20 -0.68 6.70 -12.25
C PRO A 20 -1.84 7.53 -11.71
N HIS A 21 -3.06 6.99 -11.77
CA HIS A 21 -4.25 7.62 -11.22
C HIS A 21 -4.19 7.76 -9.70
N PHE A 22 -3.84 6.69 -8.98
CA PHE A 22 -3.76 6.74 -7.52
C PHE A 22 -2.56 7.57 -7.05
N ARG A 23 -1.41 7.44 -7.70
CA ARG A 23 -0.24 8.28 -7.46
C ARG A 23 -0.58 9.76 -7.62
N ARG A 24 -1.28 10.13 -8.70
CA ARG A 24 -1.73 11.49 -8.94
C ARG A 24 -2.66 11.99 -7.84
N PHE A 25 -3.64 11.19 -7.44
CA PHE A 25 -4.53 11.54 -6.32
C PHE A 25 -3.73 11.83 -5.03
N ILE A 26 -2.76 10.98 -4.68
CA ILE A 26 -1.95 11.19 -3.47
C ILE A 26 -1.13 12.47 -3.60
N HIS A 27 -0.49 12.68 -4.75
CA HIS A 27 0.29 13.88 -5.03
C HIS A 27 -0.57 15.15 -4.88
N ASP A 28 -1.74 15.18 -5.51
CA ASP A 28 -2.60 16.36 -5.56
C ASP A 28 -3.27 16.63 -4.20
N SER A 29 -3.55 15.60 -3.40
CA SER A 29 -4.27 15.72 -2.12
C SER A 29 -3.35 15.84 -0.89
N PHE A 30 -2.15 15.24 -0.94
CA PHE A 30 -1.23 15.15 0.21
C PHE A 30 0.19 15.66 -0.09
N GLY A 31 0.49 15.99 -1.34
CA GLY A 31 1.79 16.50 -1.78
C GLY A 31 2.79 15.41 -2.18
N VAL A 32 3.82 15.84 -2.93
CA VAL A 32 4.84 14.97 -3.51
C VAL A 32 5.60 14.13 -2.48
N SER A 33 5.87 14.68 -1.30
CA SER A 33 6.60 13.97 -0.24
C SER A 33 5.83 12.76 0.27
N ILE A 34 4.51 12.89 0.46
CA ILE A 34 3.66 11.77 0.87
C ILE A 34 3.56 10.75 -0.26
N ALA A 35 3.34 11.19 -1.51
CA ALA A 35 3.30 10.30 -2.66
C ALA A 35 4.57 9.42 -2.75
N SER A 36 5.75 10.03 -2.68
CA SER A 36 7.03 9.30 -2.70
C SER A 36 7.18 8.38 -1.48
N SER A 37 6.78 8.82 -0.29
CA SER A 37 6.86 7.99 0.92
C SER A 37 5.96 6.76 0.87
N LEU A 38 4.84 6.82 0.15
CA LEU A 38 3.88 5.72 0.05
C LEU A 38 4.18 4.79 -1.13
N GLU A 39 4.72 5.30 -2.24
CA GLU A 39 4.99 4.50 -3.42
C GLU A 39 6.32 3.74 -3.33
N ARG A 40 7.30 4.31 -2.61
CA ARG A 40 8.57 3.64 -2.30
C ARG A 40 9.37 3.18 -3.51
N THR A 41 9.40 4.00 -4.56
CA THR A 41 10.22 3.73 -5.75
C THR A 41 11.72 3.66 -5.44
N ASP A 42 12.17 4.19 -4.29
CA ASP A 42 13.52 4.00 -3.74
C ASP A 42 13.86 2.52 -3.46
N LEU A 43 12.85 1.69 -3.22
CA LEU A 43 12.97 0.24 -3.02
C LEU A 43 12.68 -0.58 -4.28
N GLY A 44 12.48 0.08 -5.44
CA GLY A 44 12.13 -0.55 -6.71
C GLY A 44 10.64 -0.46 -7.06
N MET A 45 10.32 -0.76 -8.33
CA MET A 45 8.96 -0.68 -8.91
C MET A 45 7.99 -1.76 -8.42
N ASP A 46 8.39 -2.54 -7.41
CA ASP A 46 7.59 -3.61 -6.81
C ASP A 46 7.26 -3.32 -5.33
N ALA A 47 7.54 -2.10 -4.87
CA ALA A 47 7.43 -1.72 -3.47
C ALA A 47 6.03 -1.28 -3.04
N SER A 48 5.07 -1.11 -3.95
CA SER A 48 3.71 -0.64 -3.61
C SER A 48 2.71 -0.97 -4.71
N PHE A 49 1.46 -1.30 -4.44
CA PHE A 49 0.46 -1.51 -5.50
C PHE A 49 -0.89 -0.96 -5.10
N GLY A 50 -1.75 -0.84 -6.12
CA GLY A 50 -3.14 -0.45 -5.97
C GLY A 50 -3.46 0.84 -6.72
N GLY A 51 -4.75 1.05 -6.94
CA GLY A 51 -5.27 2.20 -7.65
C GLY A 51 -6.15 1.81 -8.84
N GLN A 52 -7.02 2.74 -9.22
CA GLN A 52 -7.86 2.58 -10.41
C GLN A 52 -7.00 2.75 -11.66
N LEU A 53 -7.36 2.06 -12.74
CA LEU A 53 -6.70 2.29 -14.04
C LEU A 53 -7.04 3.68 -14.60
N ASN A 54 -8.28 4.12 -14.41
CA ASN A 54 -8.85 5.39 -14.85
C ASN A 54 -10.13 5.69 -14.04
N ASP A 55 -10.78 6.82 -14.31
CA ASP A 55 -12.02 7.24 -13.61
C ASP A 55 -13.22 6.29 -13.78
N GLU A 56 -13.20 5.42 -14.80
CA GLU A 56 -14.27 4.45 -15.07
C GLU A 56 -14.11 3.17 -14.24
N ASN A 57 -12.90 2.87 -13.76
CA ASN A 57 -12.57 1.68 -13.00
C ASN A 57 -12.79 1.87 -11.49
N LYS A 58 -14.01 2.28 -11.11
CA LYS A 58 -14.33 2.52 -9.70
C LYS A 58 -14.40 1.24 -8.88
N PRO A 59 -13.98 1.27 -7.59
CA PRO A 59 -14.12 0.14 -6.68
C PRO A 59 -15.60 -0.22 -6.48
N ARG A 60 -15.90 -1.52 -6.44
CA ARG A 60 -17.25 -2.07 -6.20
C ARG A 60 -17.33 -2.81 -4.86
N LYS A 61 -16.18 -3.11 -4.26
CA LYS A 61 -16.00 -3.74 -2.96
C LYS A 61 -15.29 -2.79 -2.00
N GLN A 62 -15.37 -3.12 -0.72
CA GLN A 62 -14.57 -2.48 0.31
C GLN A 62 -13.08 -2.68 0.01
N ALA A 63 -12.28 -1.62 0.11
CA ALA A 63 -10.87 -1.71 -0.19
C ALA A 63 -10.12 -2.50 0.89
N VAL A 64 -9.13 -3.30 0.47
CA VAL A 64 -8.26 -4.10 1.31
C VAL A 64 -6.85 -3.52 1.26
N ILE A 65 -6.27 -3.29 2.43
CA ILE A 65 -4.89 -2.82 2.62
C ILE A 65 -4.07 -3.97 3.20
N LEU A 66 -3.05 -4.39 2.46
CA LEU A 66 -2.09 -5.40 2.90
C LEU A 66 -0.89 -4.72 3.56
N ILE A 67 -0.50 -5.20 4.76
CA ILE A 67 0.66 -4.70 5.51
C ILE A 67 1.58 -5.87 5.84
N HIS A 68 2.78 -5.85 5.26
CA HIS A 68 3.76 -6.93 5.42
C HIS A 68 4.43 -6.93 6.81
N GLY A 69 5.12 -8.03 7.11
CA GLY A 69 5.92 -8.19 8.33
C GLY A 69 7.35 -7.68 8.20
N ILE A 70 8.11 -7.85 9.28
CA ILE A 70 9.54 -7.52 9.33
C ILE A 70 10.34 -8.20 8.21
N THR A 71 11.43 -7.56 7.79
CA THR A 71 12.36 -8.04 6.73
C THR A 71 11.69 -8.45 5.42
N ASN A 72 10.56 -7.82 5.07
CA ASN A 72 9.84 -8.10 3.83
C ASN A 72 9.62 -6.84 3.00
N LYS A 73 9.36 -7.07 1.72
CA LYS A 73 8.71 -6.13 0.82
C LYS A 73 7.25 -6.53 0.64
N ILE A 74 6.40 -5.59 0.25
CA ILE A 74 4.98 -5.89 -0.02
C ILE A 74 4.80 -6.97 -1.10
N THR A 75 5.75 -7.16 -2.03
CA THR A 75 5.70 -8.25 -3.03
C THR A 75 5.57 -9.64 -2.45
N ARG A 76 5.99 -9.87 -1.20
CA ARG A 76 5.77 -11.15 -0.52
C ARG A 76 4.27 -11.50 -0.43
N PHE A 77 3.39 -10.51 -0.51
CA PHE A 77 1.94 -10.65 -0.44
C PHE A 77 1.26 -10.83 -1.81
N MET A 78 2.02 -10.94 -2.92
CA MET A 78 1.44 -11.24 -4.23
C MET A 78 0.56 -12.50 -4.27
N PRO A 79 0.85 -13.60 -3.53
CA PRO A 79 -0.10 -14.71 -3.42
C PRO A 79 -1.46 -14.31 -2.83
N MET A 80 -1.49 -13.41 -1.83
CA MET A 80 -2.73 -12.87 -1.27
C MET A 80 -3.46 -11.98 -2.26
N VAL A 81 -2.73 -11.13 -3.00
CA VAL A 81 -3.32 -10.32 -4.08
C VAL A 81 -3.98 -11.20 -5.13
N ARG A 82 -3.29 -12.26 -5.59
CA ARG A 82 -3.85 -13.23 -6.54
C ARG A 82 -5.09 -13.95 -5.99
N PHE A 83 -5.07 -14.31 -4.70
CA PHE A 83 -6.24 -14.89 -4.04
C PHE A 83 -7.42 -13.90 -4.06
N LEU A 84 -7.23 -12.65 -3.63
CA LEU A 84 -8.29 -11.63 -3.66
C LEU A 84 -8.82 -11.40 -5.09
N HIS A 85 -7.94 -11.35 -6.08
CA HIS A 85 -8.36 -11.25 -7.50
C HIS A 85 -9.18 -12.47 -7.94
N SER A 86 -8.83 -13.68 -7.51
CA SER A 86 -9.66 -14.87 -7.77
C SER A 86 -11.05 -14.78 -7.13
N GLN A 87 -11.21 -13.96 -6.09
CA GLN A 87 -12.49 -13.66 -5.44
C GLN A 87 -13.18 -12.40 -6.02
N GLY A 88 -12.72 -11.93 -7.19
CA GLY A 88 -13.32 -10.80 -7.91
C GLY A 88 -12.97 -9.43 -7.35
N TYR A 89 -11.90 -9.31 -6.55
CA TYR A 89 -11.29 -8.00 -6.28
C TYR A 89 -10.45 -7.54 -7.47
N THR A 90 -10.24 -6.23 -7.55
CA THR A 90 -9.45 -5.57 -8.60
C THR A 90 -8.34 -4.71 -7.99
N ASN A 91 -7.44 -4.19 -8.82
CA ASN A 91 -6.41 -3.23 -8.38
C ASN A 91 -7.02 -1.95 -7.78
N ALA A 92 -8.25 -1.59 -8.14
CA ALA A 92 -8.99 -0.48 -7.53
C ALA A 92 -9.36 -0.74 -6.06
N GLU A 93 -9.24 -1.99 -5.59
CA GLU A 93 -9.70 -2.43 -4.27
C GLU A 93 -8.60 -3.09 -3.44
N VAL A 94 -7.43 -3.41 -4.02
CA VAL A 94 -6.34 -4.09 -3.29
C VAL A 94 -5.09 -3.22 -3.30
N TYR A 95 -4.66 -2.81 -2.11
CA TYR A 95 -3.61 -1.82 -1.89
C TYR A 95 -2.51 -2.37 -0.99
N GLY A 96 -1.28 -1.91 -1.20
CA GLY A 96 -0.15 -2.25 -0.35
C GLY A 96 1.02 -1.31 -0.56
N THR A 97 1.81 -1.08 0.49
CA THR A 97 3.07 -0.32 0.43
C THR A 97 4.10 -0.99 1.32
N THR A 98 5.38 -0.81 0.98
CA THR A 98 6.50 -1.30 1.77
C THR A 98 6.88 -0.28 2.83
N TRP A 99 6.79 -0.68 4.10
CA TRP A 99 7.35 0.10 5.21
C TRP A 99 8.79 -0.36 5.51
N GLY A 100 9.59 0.52 6.11
CA GLY A 100 10.99 0.21 6.43
C GLY A 100 11.90 0.16 5.21
N ASP A 101 12.88 -0.73 5.21
CA ASP A 101 13.99 -0.76 4.24
C ASP A 101 13.99 -2.03 3.37
N ALA A 102 12.83 -2.68 3.23
CA ALA A 102 12.68 -3.98 2.55
C ALA A 102 13.59 -5.10 3.07
N GLY A 103 14.02 -5.03 4.33
CA GLY A 103 14.82 -6.08 4.98
C GLY A 103 16.32 -5.91 4.87
N ALA A 104 16.79 -4.68 4.60
CA ALA A 104 18.20 -4.33 4.73
C ALA A 104 18.66 -4.42 6.20
N THR A 105 17.80 -4.04 7.16
CA THR A 105 18.08 -4.19 8.59
C THR A 105 17.82 -5.65 9.04
N PRO A 106 18.79 -6.30 9.71
CA PRO A 106 18.61 -7.64 10.28
C PRO A 106 17.44 -7.72 11.26
N VAL A 107 16.71 -8.85 11.27
CA VAL A 107 15.46 -9.03 12.03
C VAL A 107 15.56 -8.67 13.52
N GLY A 108 16.70 -8.95 14.17
CA GLY A 108 16.91 -8.65 15.59
C GLY A 108 17.19 -7.17 15.91
N LEU A 109 17.36 -6.34 14.88
CA LEU A 109 17.70 -4.92 15.00
C LEU A 109 16.61 -3.99 14.44
N VAL A 110 15.47 -4.54 14.01
CA VAL A 110 14.38 -3.71 13.49
C VAL A 110 13.50 -3.24 14.64
N ASP A 111 13.42 -1.92 14.79
CA ASP A 111 12.50 -1.26 15.70
C ASP A 111 11.23 -0.80 15.00
N MET A 112 10.13 -0.72 15.77
CA MET A 112 8.88 -0.09 15.30
C MET A 112 8.99 1.44 15.41
N LYS A 113 9.57 2.08 14.38
CA LYS A 113 9.78 3.54 14.35
C LYS A 113 8.47 4.31 14.13
N CYS A 114 8.35 5.51 14.71
CA CYS A 114 7.24 6.42 14.47
C CYS A 114 7.03 6.69 12.97
N SER A 115 8.10 6.81 12.21
CA SER A 115 8.05 7.03 10.76
C SER A 115 7.29 5.91 10.03
N TYR A 116 7.46 4.65 10.43
CA TYR A 116 6.73 3.51 9.84
C TYR A 116 5.24 3.58 10.16
N VAL A 117 4.91 3.93 11.41
CA VAL A 117 3.51 4.11 11.83
C VAL A 117 2.85 5.27 11.10
N LYS A 118 3.53 6.42 10.98
CA LYS A 118 3.04 7.60 10.26
C LYS A 118 2.80 7.28 8.78
N GLN A 119 3.76 6.60 8.13
CA GLN A 119 3.63 6.16 6.74
C GLN A 119 2.37 5.30 6.54
N ILE A 120 2.19 4.25 7.36
CA ILE A 120 1.03 3.36 7.28
C ILE A 120 -0.28 4.09 7.62
N ARG A 121 -0.27 5.01 8.58
CA ARG A 121 -1.44 5.83 8.89
C ARG A 121 -1.85 6.71 7.71
N SER A 122 -0.89 7.41 7.09
CA SER A 122 -1.12 8.20 5.89
C SER A 122 -1.63 7.33 4.74
N PHE A 123 -1.13 6.09 4.60
CA PHE A 123 -1.60 5.16 3.59
C PHE A 123 -3.07 4.76 3.79
N ILE A 124 -3.45 4.40 5.01
CA ILE A 124 -4.84 4.06 5.37
C ILE A 124 -5.77 5.23 5.04
N ILE A 125 -5.39 6.45 5.42
CA ILE A 125 -6.17 7.66 5.17
C ILE A 125 -6.29 7.91 3.65
N ALA A 126 -5.19 7.82 2.91
CA ALA A 126 -5.17 8.03 1.46
C ALA A 126 -6.07 7.04 0.73
N VAL A 127 -5.98 5.74 1.04
CA VAL A 127 -6.82 4.70 0.41
C VAL A 127 -8.30 4.90 0.76
N ARG A 128 -8.64 5.21 2.01
CA ARG A 128 -10.02 5.52 2.42
C ARG A 128 -10.57 6.72 1.66
N GLN A 129 -9.80 7.80 1.56
CA GLN A 129 -10.25 9.01 0.86
C GLN A 129 -10.36 8.80 -0.65
N TYR A 130 -9.42 8.05 -1.24
CA TYR A 130 -9.39 7.75 -2.66
C TYR A 130 -10.57 6.87 -3.11
N THR A 131 -10.86 5.83 -2.34
CA THR A 131 -11.91 4.86 -2.69
C THR A 131 -13.30 5.31 -2.25
N GLY A 132 -13.39 6.20 -1.25
CA GLY A 132 -14.66 6.60 -0.65
C GLY A 132 -15.34 5.48 0.16
N THR A 133 -14.62 4.40 0.46
CA THR A 133 -15.13 3.23 1.19
C THR A 133 -14.50 3.12 2.59
N GLN A 134 -15.08 2.30 3.46
CA GLN A 134 -14.32 1.76 4.60
C GLN A 134 -13.14 0.92 4.09
N VAL A 135 -12.18 0.57 4.94
CA VAL A 135 -11.02 -0.23 4.54
C VAL A 135 -10.81 -1.41 5.47
N ASP A 136 -10.54 -2.59 4.91
CA ASP A 136 -10.09 -3.76 5.63
C ASP A 136 -8.57 -3.80 5.66
N VAL A 137 -7.99 -3.93 6.85
CA VAL A 137 -6.53 -4.00 7.00
C VAL A 137 -6.11 -5.43 7.35
N ILE A 138 -5.38 -6.07 6.44
CA ILE A 138 -4.78 -7.39 6.65
C ILE A 138 -3.30 -7.19 6.93
N ALA A 139 -2.90 -7.38 8.18
CA ALA A 139 -1.54 -7.17 8.64
C ALA A 139 -0.92 -8.46 9.20
N TYR A 140 0.39 -8.64 8.98
CA TYR A 140 1.11 -9.85 9.40
C TYR A 140 2.35 -9.52 10.22
N SER A 141 2.62 -10.32 11.26
CA SER A 141 3.81 -10.21 12.11
C SER A 141 3.97 -8.76 12.62
N MET A 142 5.14 -8.13 12.46
CA MET A 142 5.37 -6.75 12.91
C MET A 142 4.52 -5.70 12.18
N GLY A 143 3.94 -6.03 11.02
CA GLY A 143 2.93 -5.19 10.37
C GLY A 143 1.68 -5.00 11.22
N ALA A 144 1.31 -5.99 12.05
CA ALA A 144 0.11 -5.94 12.88
C ALA A 144 0.16 -4.87 13.99
N PRO A 145 1.21 -4.78 14.84
CA PRO A 145 1.33 -3.69 15.80
C PRO A 145 1.51 -2.32 15.12
N ILE A 146 2.22 -2.25 13.99
CA ILE A 146 2.33 -1.00 13.20
C ILE A 146 0.94 -0.52 12.76
N ALA A 147 0.15 -1.40 12.12
CA ALA A 147 -1.19 -1.11 11.66
C ALA A 147 -2.11 -0.71 12.81
N ARG A 148 -2.08 -1.46 13.92
CA ARG A 148 -2.88 -1.16 15.12
C ARG A 148 -2.53 0.21 15.69
N LYS A 149 -1.25 0.55 15.79
CA LYS A 149 -0.82 1.87 16.27
C LYS A 149 -1.23 2.99 15.31
N ALA A 150 -1.13 2.75 14.00
CA ALA A 150 -1.57 3.70 12.97
C ALA A 150 -3.08 3.98 13.06
N ILE A 151 -3.91 2.96 13.33
CA ILE A 151 -5.36 3.09 13.49
C ILE A 151 -5.70 3.81 14.80
N LEU A 152 -5.13 3.37 15.92
CA LEU A 152 -5.43 3.92 17.25
C LEU A 152 -4.97 5.37 17.43
N GLY A 153 -3.91 5.79 16.72
CA GLY A 153 -3.36 7.13 16.85
C GLY A 153 -2.66 7.37 18.20
N GLY A 154 -2.82 8.56 18.76
CA GLY A 154 -2.13 9.03 19.97
C GLY A 154 -0.64 9.33 19.73
N ASN A 155 0.19 9.14 20.75
CA ASN A 155 1.61 9.53 20.67
C ASN A 155 2.49 8.39 20.18
N CYS A 156 3.49 8.70 19.34
CA CYS A 156 4.58 7.78 19.04
C CYS A 156 5.42 7.49 20.29
N MET A 157 5.86 6.23 20.43
CA MET A 157 6.58 5.79 21.62
C MET A 157 8.02 6.31 21.65
N ASP A 158 8.69 6.30 20.51
CA ASP A 158 10.08 6.69 20.29
C ASP A 158 10.26 8.20 20.15
N THR A 159 9.40 8.90 19.40
CA THR A 159 9.57 10.34 19.12
C THR A 159 8.64 11.28 19.89
N ARG A 160 7.59 10.74 20.54
CA ARG A 160 6.50 11.52 21.17
C ARG A 160 5.67 12.39 20.21
N GLU A 161 5.89 12.29 18.91
CA GLU A 161 5.04 12.96 17.92
C GLU A 161 3.58 12.47 18.00
N ILE A 162 2.63 13.37 17.73
CA ILE A 162 1.19 13.09 17.76
C ILE A 162 0.75 12.55 16.40
N LEU A 163 0.20 11.34 16.38
CA LEU A 163 -0.36 10.70 15.19
C LEU A 163 -1.76 11.24 14.83
N GLY A 164 -2.45 11.84 15.82
CA GLY A 164 -3.83 12.26 15.74
C GLY A 164 -4.79 11.26 16.38
N GLU A 165 -6.08 11.43 16.13
CA GLU A 165 -7.15 10.65 16.76
C GLU A 165 -7.33 9.26 16.15
N LEU A 166 -8.23 8.46 16.75
CA LEU A 166 -8.62 7.14 16.27
C LEU A 166 -9.23 7.21 14.86
N LEU A 167 -8.83 6.31 13.95
CA LEU A 167 -9.39 6.24 12.58
C LEU A 167 -10.66 5.39 12.46
N SER A 168 -10.92 4.50 13.42
CA SER A 168 -12.11 3.66 13.45
C SER A 168 -13.20 4.28 14.30
N TYR A 169 -14.44 4.27 13.81
CA TYR A 169 -15.60 4.59 14.64
C TYR A 169 -16.12 3.29 15.28
N HIS A 170 -16.42 3.34 16.58
CA HIS A 170 -17.26 2.32 17.22
C HIS A 170 -18.72 2.71 16.92
N THR A 171 -19.32 2.08 15.92
CA THR A 171 -20.77 2.10 15.72
C THR A 171 -21.39 0.86 16.34
#